data_AF-A0A2I0QFQ9-F1
#
_entry.id   AF-A0A2I0QFQ9-F1
#
_cell.length_a   1.000
_cell.length_b   1.000
_cell.length_c   1.000
_cell.angle_alpha   90.00
_cell.angle_beta   90.00
_cell.angle_gamma   90.00
#
_symmetry.space_group_name_H-M   'P 1'
#
loop_
_entity.id
_entity.type
_entity.pdbx_description
1 polymer ?
#
loop_
_entity_poly.entity_id
_entity_poly.type
_entity_poly.pdbx_seq_one_letter_code
_entity_poly.pdbx_strand_id
1 'polypeptide(L)'
;MKIFLKDTPGSLIRAIEPISTNGGNIQSIVHSHQFKSADEVPVEIVFGIDDVKSLENIKSILLNEGIKISDILIEGKKYYKKRTRTIIMVGHIIDKDIMNTID
;
A
#
# COMPACT_ATOMS: atom_id res chain seq x y z
N MET A 1 6.27 -2.79 -5.42
CA MET A 1 5.41 -1.95 -4.56
C MET A 1 5.42 -0.53 -5.09
N LYS A 2 4.26 0.12 -5.20
CA LYS A 2 4.15 1.49 -5.70
C LYS A 2 3.66 2.42 -4.60
N ILE A 3 4.42 3.47 -4.33
CA ILE A 3 4.17 4.45 -3.28
C ILE A 3 4.20 5.86 -3.85
N PHE A 4 3.60 6.81 -3.13
CA PHE A 4 3.70 8.24 -3.40
C PHE A 4 4.47 8.90 -2.27
N LEU A 5 5.50 9.66 -2.63
CA LEU A 5 6.36 10.38 -1.70
C LEU A 5 6.27 11.87 -1.93
N LYS A 6 6.25 12.65 -0.85
CA LYS A 6 6.40 14.10 -0.97
C LYS A 6 7.75 14.45 -1.59
N ASP A 7 7.77 15.47 -2.44
CA ASP A 7 8.98 15.99 -3.07
C ASP A 7 9.81 16.84 -2.09
N THR A 8 10.26 16.20 -1.01
CA THR A 8 11.07 16.83 0.05
C THR A 8 12.34 16.02 0.31
N PRO A 9 13.44 16.67 0.73
CA PRO A 9 14.69 15.97 1.05
C PRO A 9 14.48 14.84 2.07
N GLY A 10 15.07 13.68 1.79
CA GLY A 10 15.02 12.51 2.67
C GLY A 10 13.76 11.65 2.56
N SER A 11 12.73 12.05 1.79
CA SER A 11 11.51 11.24 1.63
C SER A 11 11.78 9.83 1.12
N LEU A 12 12.70 9.67 0.16
CA LEU A 12 13.04 8.36 -0.38
C LEU A 12 13.73 7.46 0.66
N ILE A 13 14.61 8.05 1.49
CA ILE A 13 15.31 7.31 2.54
C ILE A 13 14.31 6.78 3.57
N ARG A 14 13.36 7.63 4.01
CA ARG A 14 12.28 7.23 4.92
C ARG A 14 11.45 6.07 4.37
N ALA A 15 11.20 6.04 3.07
CA ALA A 15 10.46 4.94 2.46
C ALA A 15 11.26 3.63 2.35
N ILE A 16 12.58 3.72 2.19
CA ILE A 16 13.48 2.58 1.99
C ILE A 16 13.87 1.94 3.32
N GLU A 17 14.09 2.73 4.37
CA GLU A 17 14.59 2.26 5.66
C GLU A 17 13.72 1.16 6.28
N PRO A 18 12.37 1.25 6.33
CA PRO A 18 11.51 0.18 6.79
C PRO A 18 11.67 -1.11 5.97
N ILE A 19 11.88 -0.99 4.66
CA ILE A 19 12.07 -2.15 3.77
C ILE A 19 13.38 -2.86 4.15
N SER A 20 14.48 -2.13 4.24
CA SER A 20 15.79 -2.71 4.55
C SER A 20 15.88 -3.27 5.98
N THR A 21 15.29 -2.58 6.97
CA THR A 21 15.31 -3.02 8.37
C THR A 21 14.43 -4.23 8.65
N ASN A 22 13.44 -4.50 7.78
CA ASN A 22 12.57 -5.68 7.87
C ASN A 22 12.98 -6.76 6.85
N GLY A 23 14.26 -6.85 6.48
CA GLY A 23 14.79 -7.94 5.66
C GLY A 23 14.43 -7.88 4.17
N GLY A 24 13.93 -6.74 3.68
CA GLY A 24 13.67 -6.53 2.27
C GLY A 24 14.98 -6.30 1.49
N ASN A 25 15.28 -7.19 0.55
CA ASN A 25 16.40 -7.07 -0.38
C ASN A 25 15.98 -6.26 -1.62
N ILE A 26 16.39 -5.00 -1.70
CA ILE A 26 15.97 -4.08 -2.75
C ILE A 26 16.69 -4.40 -4.06
N GLN A 27 15.90 -4.67 -5.11
CA GLN A 27 16.40 -5.00 -6.45
C GLN A 27 16.39 -3.78 -7.36
N SER A 28 15.33 -2.97 -7.32
CA SER A 28 15.25 -1.75 -8.12
C SER A 28 14.36 -0.70 -7.47
N ILE A 29 14.68 0.56 -7.78
CA ILE A 29 13.90 1.73 -7.41
C ILE A 29 13.75 2.58 -8.65
N VAL A 30 12.51 2.86 -9.04
CA VAL A 30 12.18 3.73 -10.16
C VAL A 30 11.42 4.93 -9.64
N HIS A 31 12.00 6.10 -9.82
CA HIS A 31 11.44 7.39 -9.42
C HIS A 31 11.06 8.18 -10.67
N SER A 32 9.78 8.52 -10.84
CA SER A 32 9.32 9.22 -12.04
C SER A 32 8.72 10.58 -11.72
N HIS A 33 9.48 11.64 -12.00
CA HIS A 33 9.03 13.03 -11.85
C HIS A 33 8.10 13.49 -12.98
N GLN A 34 7.88 12.68 -14.01
CA GLN A 34 7.03 13.05 -15.14
C GLN A 34 5.55 13.15 -14.76
N PHE A 35 5.15 12.50 -13.66
CA PHE A 35 3.79 12.51 -13.13
C PHE A 35 3.78 13.06 -11.70
N LYS A 36 4.09 14.35 -11.54
CA LYS A 36 3.84 15.05 -10.27
C LYS A 36 2.35 15.32 -10.14
N SER A 37 1.73 14.80 -9.10
CA SER A 37 0.37 15.17 -8.70
C SER A 37 0.46 15.72 -7.28
N ALA A 38 0.03 16.96 -7.07
CA ALA A 38 -0.07 17.56 -5.74
C ALA A 38 1.20 17.44 -4.86
N ASP A 39 2.38 17.71 -5.43
CA ASP A 39 3.69 17.67 -4.73
C ASP A 39 4.14 16.27 -4.27
N GLU A 40 3.48 15.23 -4.77
CA GLU A 40 3.89 13.84 -4.58
C GLU A 40 4.48 13.27 -5.87
N VAL A 41 5.56 12.50 -5.72
CA VAL A 41 6.22 11.78 -6.80
C VAL A 41 5.99 10.27 -6.63
N PRO A 42 5.53 9.57 -7.68
CA PRO A 42 5.40 8.13 -7.64
C PRO A 42 6.78 7.47 -7.63
N VAL A 43 6.94 6.53 -6.71
CA VAL A 43 8.10 5.65 -6.61
C VAL A 43 7.65 4.21 -6.69
N GLU A 44 8.29 3.45 -7.58
CA GLU A 44 8.16 2.00 -7.63
C GLU A 44 9.40 1.35 -7.04
N ILE A 45 9.21 0.47 -6.07
CA ILE A 45 10.26 -0.27 -5.38
C ILE A 45 10.01 -1.76 -5.61
N VAL A 46 10.98 -2.44 -6.21
CA VAL A 46 11.00 -3.90 -6.35
C VAL A 46 12.00 -4.46 -5.36
N PHE A 47 11.56 -5.38 -4.52
CA PHE A 47 12.39 -6.00 -3.50
C PHE A 47 11.94 -7.44 -3.26
N GLY A 48 12.90 -8.29 -2.88
CA GLY A 48 12.63 -9.65 -2.38
C GLY A 48 12.47 -9.64 -0.86
N ILE A 49 11.66 -10.55 -0.34
CA ILE A 49 11.45 -10.74 1.10
C ILE A 49 11.09 -12.20 1.37
N ASP A 50 11.59 -12.75 2.47
CA ASP A 50 11.47 -14.19 2.75
C ASP A 50 10.13 -14.57 3.40
N ASP A 51 9.44 -13.61 4.02
CA ASP A 51 8.20 -13.87 4.74
C ASP A 51 7.14 -12.76 4.62
N VAL A 52 5.88 -13.17 4.70
CA VAL A 52 4.71 -12.26 4.56
C VAL A 52 4.55 -11.34 5.77
N LYS A 53 5.02 -11.73 6.96
CA LYS A 53 4.87 -10.93 8.17
C LYS A 53 5.77 -9.69 8.09
N SER A 54 6.96 -9.82 7.55
CA SER A 54 7.87 -8.71 7.30
C SER A 54 7.29 -7.73 6.27
N LEU A 55 6.62 -8.21 5.22
CA LEU A 55 5.89 -7.34 4.28
C LEU A 55 4.79 -6.55 4.97
N GLU A 56 4.03 -7.19 5.86
CA GLU A 56 2.98 -6.52 6.64
C GLU A 56 3.56 -5.49 7.62
N ASN A 57 4.70 -5.79 8.26
CA ASN A 57 5.39 -4.83 9.12
C ASN A 57 5.84 -3.60 8.33
N ILE A 58 6.49 -3.79 7.17
CA ILE A 58 6.90 -2.72 6.25
C ILE A 58 5.70 -1.85 5.91
N LYS A 59 4.61 -2.48 5.46
CA LYS A 59 3.36 -1.78 5.09
C LYS A 59 2.82 -0.96 6.26
N SER A 60 2.78 -1.53 7.46
CA SER A 60 2.32 -0.85 8.66
C SER A 60 3.19 0.35 9.02
N ILE A 61 4.52 0.23 8.96
CA ILE A 61 5.45 1.33 9.26
C ILE A 61 5.25 2.47 8.25
N LEU A 62 5.24 2.16 6.95
CA LEU A 62 5.05 3.15 5.89
C LEU A 62 3.71 3.90 6.05
N LEU A 63 2.62 3.20 6.36
CA LEU A 63 1.33 3.83 6.61
C LEU A 63 1.35 4.73 7.87
N ASN A 64 2.04 4.31 8.92
CA ASN A 64 2.20 5.10 10.16
C ASN A 64 3.05 6.36 9.93
N GLU A 65 4.01 6.31 9.02
CA GLU A 65 4.81 7.47 8.56
C GLU A 65 4.04 8.39 7.60
N GLY A 66 2.80 8.04 7.26
CA GLY A 66 1.97 8.81 6.33
C GLY A 66 2.38 8.62 4.86
N ILE A 67 3.17 7.60 4.54
CA ILE A 67 3.54 7.25 3.17
C ILE A 67 2.38 6.48 2.52
N LYS A 68 1.87 7.04 1.42
CA LYS A 68 0.75 6.45 0.69
C LYS A 68 1.22 5.30 -0.17
N ILE A 69 0.64 4.12 0.05
CA ILE A 69 0.88 2.92 -0.75
C ILE A 69 -0.30 2.74 -1.72
N SER A 70 -0.01 2.67 -3.01
CA SER A 70 -1.02 2.54 -4.07
C SER A 70 -1.32 1.09 -4.37
N ASP A 71 -0.27 0.33 -4.67
CA ASP A 71 -0.37 -1.08 -5.02
C ASP A 71 0.82 -1.85 -4.44
N ILE A 72 0.53 -3.06 -4.00
CA ILE A 72 1.55 -4.07 -3.67
C ILE A 72 1.29 -5.24 -4.61
N LEU A 73 2.32 -5.66 -5.34
CA LEU A 73 2.28 -6.79 -6.24
C LEU A 73 3.23 -7.87 -5.70
N ILE A 74 2.75 -9.11 -5.63
CA ILE A 74 3.57 -10.29 -5.34
C ILE A 74 3.48 -11.19 -6.57
N GLU A 75 4.62 -11.49 -7.19
CA GLU A 75 4.69 -12.30 -8.41
C GLU A 75 3.71 -11.81 -9.51
N GLY A 76 3.62 -10.48 -9.67
CA GLY A 76 2.73 -9.84 -10.66
C GLY A 76 1.25 -9.80 -10.29
N LYS A 77 0.83 -10.36 -9.14
CA LYS A 77 -0.56 -10.35 -8.68
C LYS A 77 -0.76 -9.32 -7.57
N LYS A 78 -1.90 -8.61 -7.60
CA LYS A 78 -2.26 -7.65 -6.54
C LYS A 78 -2.39 -8.36 -5.20
N TYR A 79 -1.66 -7.85 -4.21
CA TYR A 79 -1.72 -8.33 -2.84
C TYR A 79 -2.90 -7.71 -2.11
N TYR A 80 -3.91 -8.53 -1.84
CA TYR A 80 -5.06 -8.16 -1.03
C TYR A 80 -5.03 -8.91 0.28
N LYS A 81 -4.99 -8.17 1.40
CA LYS A 81 -5.30 -8.75 2.70
C LYS A 81 -6.82 -8.94 2.76
N LYS A 82 -7.31 -10.18 2.91
CA LYS A 82 -8.71 -10.45 3.23
C LYS A 82 -9.05 -9.71 4.53
N ARG A 83 -9.71 -8.57 4.43
CA ARG A 83 -10.36 -7.93 5.58
C ARG A 83 -11.80 -8.42 5.60
N THR A 84 -12.08 -9.44 6.40
CA THR A 84 -13.45 -9.86 6.67
C THR A 84 -14.10 -8.75 7.51
N ARG A 85 -15.03 -7.99 6.91
CA ARG A 85 -15.95 -7.13 7.65
C ARG A 85 -17.27 -7.88 7.75
N THR A 86 -17.59 -8.40 8.93
CA THR A 86 -18.90 -9.00 9.21
C THR A 86 -19.85 -7.88 9.62
N ILE A 87 -20.89 -7.64 8.83
CA ILE A 87 -21.99 -6.74 9.16
C ILE A 87 -23.19 -7.63 9.48
N ILE A 88 -23.74 -7.54 10.69
CA ILE A 88 -25.00 -8.21 11.07
C ILE A 88 -26.08 -7.13 11.06
N MET A 89 -27.04 -7.25 10.13
CA MET A 89 -28.17 -6.33 10.02
C MET A 89 -29.39 -7.01 10.66
N VAL A 90 -29.98 -6.41 11.71
CA VAL A 90 -31.17 -6.92 12.39
C VAL A 90 -32.29 -5.89 12.27
N GLY A 91 -33.32 -6.20 11.48
CA GLY A 91 -34.48 -5.32 11.27
C GLY A 91 -35.39 -5.80 10.13
N HIS A 92 -36.66 -5.42 10.18
CA HIS A 92 -37.69 -5.74 9.19
C HIS A 92 -37.55 -4.84 7.94
N ILE A 93 -36.43 -4.92 7.23
CA ILE A 93 -36.24 -4.29 5.91
C ILE A 93 -35.35 -5.22 5.08
N ILE A 94 -35.87 -6.39 4.71
CA ILE A 94 -35.25 -7.24 3.69
C ILE A 94 -35.86 -6.96 2.30
N ASP A 95 -37.00 -6.26 2.22
CA ASP A 95 -37.75 -6.22 0.96
C ASP A 95 -37.51 -5.02 0.05
N LYS A 96 -36.72 -4.00 0.41
CA LYS A 96 -36.39 -2.93 -0.55
C LYS A 96 -34.96 -2.41 -0.43
N ASP A 97 -34.23 -2.57 -1.53
CA ASP A 97 -33.16 -1.68 -2.01
C ASP A 97 -31.75 -1.79 -1.40
N ILE A 98 -31.28 -3.00 -1.06
CA ILE A 98 -29.83 -3.22 -0.82
C ILE A 98 -29.02 -3.17 -2.14
N MET A 99 -29.69 -3.37 -3.29
CA MET A 99 -29.05 -3.43 -4.60
C MET A 99 -28.74 -2.05 -5.22
N ASN A 100 -29.23 -0.96 -4.62
CA ASN A 100 -29.09 0.41 -5.15
C ASN A 100 -27.94 1.22 -4.52
N THR A 101 -27.09 0.63 -3.68
CA THR A 101 -26.02 1.38 -2.97
C THR A 101 -24.69 0.65 -2.92
N ILE A 102 -24.45 -0.27 -3.85
CA ILE A 102 -23.10 -0.80 -4.11
C ILE A 102 -22.68 -0.29 -5.49
N ASP A 103 -21.91 0.79 -5.50
CA ASP A 103 -21.09 1.30 -6.60
C ASP A 103 -19.62 1.32 -6.12
#